data_AF-A0A931F6Y0-F1
#
_entry.id   AF-A0A931F6Y0-F1
#
_cell.length_a   1.000
_cell.length_b   1.000
_cell.length_c   1.000
_cell.angle_alpha   90.00
_cell.angle_beta   90.00
_cell.angle_gamma   90.00
#
_symmetry.space_group_name_H-M   'P 1'
#
loop_
_entity.id
_entity.type
_entity.pdbx_description
1 polymer ?
#
loop_
_entity_poly.entity_id
_entity_poly.type
_entity_poly.pdbx_seq_one_letter_code
_entity_poly.pdbx_strand_id
1 'polypeptide(L)'
;MEIAELADLIWLFEDEPQGEDEDVPWPLGLQSFHLTRGVISVLFSIHPSAGEAYISVYADGEEITYIRPRHLGRLSVERERSGYEGLKLWFREDYKEPVVLQTKPTIRLSWDVKPLGDW
;
A
#
# COMPACT_ATOMS: atom_id res chain seq x y z
N MET A 1 13.19 6.81 1.24
CA MET A 1 12.51 5.59 0.78
C MET A 1 12.49 5.65 -0.73
N GLU A 2 12.82 4.56 -1.44
CA GLU A 2 12.57 4.48 -2.87
C GLU A 2 11.06 4.32 -3.09
N ILE A 3 10.45 5.13 -3.95
CA ILE A 3 9.00 5.12 -4.12
C ILE A 3 8.65 5.24 -5.60
N ALA A 4 7.60 4.54 -6.00
CA ALA A 4 6.97 4.71 -7.31
C ALA A 4 6.53 6.17 -7.52
N GLU A 5 6.46 6.57 -8.79
CA GLU A 5 5.97 7.89 -9.16
C GLU A 5 4.50 8.04 -8.76
N LEU A 6 4.10 9.27 -8.41
CA LEU A 6 2.72 9.55 -7.99
C LEU A 6 1.70 9.12 -9.07
N ALA A 7 2.04 9.36 -10.34
CA ALA A 7 1.20 8.96 -11.48
C ALA A 7 0.97 7.44 -11.55
N ASP A 8 1.95 6.63 -11.15
CA ASP A 8 1.77 5.17 -11.10
C ASP A 8 0.83 4.73 -9.99
N LEU A 9 0.83 5.43 -8.85
CA LEU A 9 -0.09 5.19 -7.75
C LEU A 9 -1.51 5.62 -8.10
N ILE A 10 -1.68 6.82 -8.67
CA ILE A 10 -2.97 7.29 -9.19
C ILE A 10 -3.54 6.29 -10.19
N TRP A 11 -2.70 5.80 -11.10
CA TRP A 11 -3.13 4.79 -12.07
C TRP A 11 -3.54 3.47 -11.41
N LEU A 12 -2.79 3.01 -10.40
CA LEU A 12 -3.04 1.74 -9.73
C LEU A 12 -4.33 1.74 -8.90
N PHE A 13 -4.60 2.85 -8.21
CA PHE A 13 -5.81 3.02 -7.38
C PHE A 13 -7.00 3.56 -8.16
N GLU A 14 -6.78 4.08 -9.37
CA GLU A 14 -7.80 4.74 -10.19
C GLU A 14 -8.45 5.93 -9.47
N ASP A 15 -7.66 6.60 -8.62
CA ASP A 15 -8.11 7.65 -7.71
C ASP A 15 -7.02 8.71 -7.51
N GLU A 16 -7.43 9.97 -7.36
CA GLU A 16 -6.51 11.05 -6.97
C GLU A 16 -6.28 11.00 -5.47
N PRO A 17 -5.02 11.14 -4.99
CA PRO A 17 -4.77 11.04 -3.57
C PRO A 17 -5.33 12.22 -2.80
N GLN A 18 -5.78 11.95 -1.58
CA GLN A 18 -6.11 12.97 -0.60
C GLN A 18 -4.91 13.18 0.32
N GLY A 19 -4.36 14.41 0.31
CA GLY A 19 -3.33 14.83 1.25
C GLY A 19 -3.95 15.30 2.58
N GLU A 20 -3.25 15.05 3.69
CA GLU A 20 -3.64 15.60 5.00
C GLU A 20 -3.33 17.11 5.10
N ASP A 21 -2.22 17.54 4.47
CA ASP A 21 -1.77 18.93 4.38
C ASP A 21 -1.74 19.38 2.91
N GLU A 22 -2.60 20.32 2.52
CA GLU A 22 -2.68 20.84 1.13
C GLU A 22 -1.36 21.47 0.65
N ASP A 23 -0.53 21.95 1.58
CA ASP A 23 0.73 22.65 1.29
C ASP A 23 1.95 21.70 1.19
N VAL A 24 1.79 20.41 1.49
CA VAL A 24 2.92 19.48 1.50
C VAL A 24 2.96 18.67 0.20
N PRO A 25 3.93 18.94 -0.70
CA PRO A 25 4.00 18.26 -1.98
C PRO A 25 4.41 16.79 -1.80
N TRP A 26 4.03 15.96 -2.75
CA TRP A 26 4.61 14.62 -2.90
C TRP A 26 6.14 14.72 -3.09
N PRO A 27 6.96 13.83 -2.48
CA PRO A 27 6.62 12.70 -1.59
C PRO A 27 6.80 13.04 -0.10
N LEU A 28 6.57 14.28 0.33
CA LEU A 28 6.91 14.73 1.67
C LEU A 28 5.80 14.49 2.71
N GLY A 29 4.54 14.49 2.29
CA GLY A 29 3.37 14.36 3.18
C GLY A 29 2.68 13.00 3.11
N LEU A 30 1.66 12.83 3.95
CA LEU A 30 0.75 11.68 3.90
C LEU A 30 -0.17 11.82 2.69
N GLN A 31 -0.23 10.79 1.85
CA GLN A 31 -1.17 10.69 0.74
C GLN A 31 -2.02 9.45 0.90
N SER A 32 -3.34 9.60 0.76
CA SER A 32 -4.32 8.52 0.91
C SER A 32 -5.03 8.24 -0.41
N PHE A 33 -5.14 6.97 -0.76
CA PHE A 33 -5.78 6.48 -1.97
C PHE A 33 -6.89 5.51 -1.58
N HIS A 34 -8.03 5.60 -2.27
CA HIS A 34 -9.13 4.68 -2.07
C HIS A 34 -9.36 3.83 -3.32
N LEU A 35 -9.60 2.54 -3.13
CA LEU A 35 -10.01 1.66 -4.22
C LEU A 35 -11.10 0.70 -3.77
N THR A 36 -12.14 0.56 -4.59
CA THR A 36 -13.23 -0.40 -4.36
C THR A 36 -13.32 -1.39 -5.52
N ARG A 37 -13.48 -2.68 -5.18
CA ARG A 37 -13.71 -3.78 -6.12
C ARG A 37 -14.80 -4.70 -5.57
N GLY A 38 -16.01 -4.60 -6.13
CA GLY A 38 -17.16 -5.33 -5.62
C GLY A 38 -17.50 -4.87 -4.20
N VAL A 39 -17.55 -5.81 -3.25
CA VAL A 39 -17.83 -5.54 -1.83
C VAL A 39 -16.59 -5.22 -1.00
N ILE A 40 -15.39 -5.35 -1.58
CA ILE A 40 -14.13 -5.09 -0.88
C ILE A 40 -13.65 -3.69 -1.25
N SER A 41 -13.20 -2.93 -0.27
CA SER A 41 -12.48 -1.67 -0.49
C SER A 41 -11.19 -1.61 0.33
N VAL A 42 -10.26 -0.78 -0.12
CA VAL A 42 -9.00 -0.51 0.58
C VAL A 42 -8.77 0.99 0.67
N LEU A 43 -8.42 1.45 1.86
CA LEU A 43 -7.82 2.76 2.09
C LEU A 43 -6.33 2.55 2.31
N PHE A 44 -5.52 3.04 1.37
CA PHE A 44 -4.07 2.97 1.42
C PHE A 44 -3.49 4.36 1.64
N SER A 45 -2.77 4.57 2.74
CA SER A 45 -2.05 5.82 2.98
C SER A 45 -0.55 5.58 3.07
N ILE A 46 0.25 6.49 2.53
CA ILE A 46 1.71 6.42 2.55
C ILE A 46 2.32 7.76 2.97
N HIS A 47 3.28 7.71 3.88
CA HIS A 47 4.11 8.85 4.27
C HIS A 47 5.57 8.54 3.92
N PRO A 48 6.04 8.89 2.70
CA PRO A 48 7.32 8.40 2.17
C PRO A 48 8.54 8.88 2.96
N SER A 49 8.49 10.12 3.46
CA SER A 49 9.55 10.71 4.28
C SER A 49 9.66 10.06 5.67
N ALA A 50 8.54 9.62 6.27
CA ALA A 50 8.52 8.84 7.50
C ALA A 50 8.85 7.35 7.26
N GLY A 51 8.66 6.85 6.04
CA GLY A 51 8.82 5.43 5.72
C GLY A 51 7.74 4.57 6.38
N GLU A 52 6.51 5.08 6.44
CA GLU A 52 5.35 4.42 7.04
C GLU A 52 4.19 4.37 6.05
N ALA A 53 3.44 3.27 6.10
CA ALA A 53 2.18 3.11 5.38
C ALA A 53 1.06 2.68 6.33
N TYR A 54 -0.18 2.88 5.89
CA TYR A 54 -1.40 2.52 6.57
C TYR A 54 -2.30 1.82 5.56
N ILE A 55 -2.81 0.64 5.92
CA ILE A 55 -3.67 -0.14 5.02
C ILE A 55 -4.88 -0.61 5.82
N SER A 56 -6.04 -0.03 5.53
CA SER A 56 -7.34 -0.53 5.99
C SER A 56 -8.04 -1.24 4.86
N VAL A 57 -8.52 -2.46 5.10
CA VAL A 57 -9.36 -3.20 4.14
C VAL A 57 -10.74 -3.36 4.75
N TYR A 58 -11.75 -3.10 3.94
CA TYR A 58 -13.15 -3.18 4.33
C TYR A 58 -13.88 -4.24 3.49
N ALA A 59 -14.88 -4.88 4.08
CA ALA A 59 -15.86 -5.71 3.38
C ALA A 59 -17.26 -5.23 3.75
N ASP A 60 -18.09 -4.93 2.75
CA ASP A 60 -19.44 -4.39 2.93
C ASP A 60 -19.50 -3.14 3.85
N GLY A 61 -18.43 -2.32 3.81
CA GLY A 61 -18.28 -1.11 4.62
C GLY A 61 -17.75 -1.32 6.05
N GLU A 62 -17.52 -2.56 6.48
CA GLU A 62 -16.93 -2.88 7.79
C GLU A 62 -15.41 -3.12 7.65
N GLU A 63 -14.59 -2.53 8.54
CA GLU A 63 -13.14 -2.73 8.52
C GLU A 63 -12.82 -4.16 8.97
N ILE A 64 -12.26 -4.97 8.07
CA ILE A 64 -11.89 -6.36 8.35
C ILE A 64 -10.42 -6.52 8.74
N THR A 65 -9.56 -5.58 8.36
CA THR A 65 -8.17 -5.55 8.79
C THR A 65 -7.58 -4.15 8.68
N TYR A 66 -6.65 -3.87 9.59
CA TYR A 66 -5.81 -2.69 9.59
C TYR A 66 -4.37 -3.10 9.88
N ILE A 67 -3.43 -2.64 9.04
CA ILE A 67 -2.00 -2.78 9.31
C ILE A 67 -1.27 -1.46 9.11
N ARG A 68 -0.17 -1.29 9.85
CA ARG A 68 0.71 -0.12 9.75
C ARG A 68 2.17 -0.56 9.55
N PRO A 69 2.58 -0.90 8.31
CA PRO A 69 3.98 -1.17 8.01
C PRO A 69 4.85 0.07 8.30
N ARG A 70 5.92 -0.12 9.07
CA ARG A 70 6.90 0.92 9.39
C ARG A 70 8.28 0.51 8.92
N HIS A 71 9.20 1.48 8.85
CA HIS A 71 10.58 1.27 8.39
C HIS A 71 10.64 0.78 6.94
N LEU A 72 9.79 1.34 6.08
CA LEU A 72 9.78 1.03 4.66
C LEU A 72 11.03 1.59 3.97
N GLY A 73 11.65 0.75 3.15
CA GLY A 73 12.81 1.05 2.33
C GLY A 73 12.41 1.34 0.89
N ARG A 74 11.46 0.57 0.36
CA ARG A 74 11.01 0.65 -1.02
C ARG A 74 9.52 0.37 -1.16
N LEU A 75 8.86 1.13 -2.03
CA LEU A 75 7.49 0.85 -2.49
C LEU A 75 7.52 0.80 -4.02
N SER A 76 7.07 -0.31 -4.57
CA SER A 76 7.03 -0.55 -6.02
C SER A 76 5.66 -1.00 -6.49
N VAL A 77 5.27 -0.54 -7.68
CA VAL A 77 4.10 -1.04 -8.40
C VAL A 77 4.51 -2.23 -9.25
N GLU A 78 3.72 -3.31 -9.21
CA GLU A 78 3.88 -4.46 -10.08
C GLU A 78 2.66 -4.64 -10.98
N ARG A 79 2.94 -5.03 -12.23
CA ARG A 79 1.94 -5.29 -13.26
C ARG A 79 2.39 -6.51 -14.06
N GLU A 80 1.50 -7.48 -14.20
CA GLU A 80 1.76 -8.68 -14.99
C GLU A 80 0.83 -8.78 -16.20
N ARG A 81 1.28 -9.48 -17.24
CA ARG A 81 0.45 -9.76 -18.44
C ARG A 81 -0.79 -10.60 -18.13
N SER A 82 -0.82 -11.28 -16.99
CA SER A 82 -1.93 -12.08 -16.47
C SER A 82 -3.12 -11.24 -16.01
N GLY A 83 -2.96 -9.91 -15.89
CA GLY A 83 -3.97 -8.99 -15.35
C GLY A 83 -3.81 -8.71 -13.85
N TYR A 84 -2.75 -9.23 -13.22
CA TYR A 84 -2.37 -8.87 -11.86
C TYR A 84 -1.79 -7.45 -11.82
N GLU A 85 -2.26 -6.66 -10.85
CA GLU A 85 -1.71 -5.36 -10.50
C GLU A 85 -1.66 -5.24 -8.98
N GLY A 86 -0.59 -4.64 -8.44
CA GLY A 86 -0.48 -4.44 -7.00
C GLY A 86 0.71 -3.61 -6.56
N LEU A 87 0.76 -3.36 -5.25
CA LEU A 87 1.87 -2.74 -4.54
C LEU A 87 2.68 -3.79 -3.79
N LYS A 88 4.00 -3.61 -3.80
CA LYS A 88 4.92 -4.25 -2.86
C LYS A 88 5.57 -3.22 -1.97
N LEU A 89 5.45 -3.42 -0.67
CA LEU A 89 6.05 -2.60 0.37
C LEU A 89 7.18 -3.38 1.03
N TRP A 90 8.41 -2.97 0.72
CA TRP A 90 9.63 -3.59 1.23
C TRP A 90 10.15 -2.83 2.45
N PHE A 91 10.50 -3.57 3.49
CA PHE A 91 11.15 -3.03 4.68
C PHE A 91 12.63 -2.73 4.39
N ARG A 92 13.24 -1.80 5.15
CA ARG A 92 14.67 -1.46 5.02
C ARG A 92 15.62 -2.59 5.44
N GLU A 93 15.12 -3.56 6.19
CA GLU A 93 15.91 -4.70 6.69
C GLU A 93 15.80 -5.87 5.72
N ASP A 94 16.95 -6.43 5.32
CA ASP A 94 17.14 -7.40 4.22
C ASP A 94 16.44 -8.77 4.39
N TYR A 95 15.65 -8.99 5.44
CA TYR A 95 15.13 -10.31 5.82
C TYR A 95 13.60 -10.43 5.83
N LYS A 96 12.87 -9.48 5.26
CA LYS A 96 11.40 -9.50 5.24
C LYS A 96 10.88 -9.53 3.81
N GLU A 97 10.10 -10.56 3.53
CA GLU A 97 9.17 -10.57 2.39
C GLU A 97 8.29 -9.32 2.44
N PRO A 98 7.92 -8.75 1.27
CA PRO A 98 7.17 -7.52 1.24
C PRO A 98 5.73 -7.73 1.74
N VAL A 99 5.13 -6.67 2.26
CA VAL A 99 3.68 -6.60 2.31
C VAL A 99 3.18 -6.36 0.90
N VAL A 100 2.27 -7.20 0.43
CA VAL A 100 1.71 -7.14 -0.92
C VAL A 100 0.24 -6.75 -0.84
N LEU A 101 -0.11 -5.65 -1.51
CA LEU A 101 -1.49 -5.24 -1.73
C LEU A 101 -1.82 -5.39 -3.21
N GLN A 102 -2.54 -6.44 -3.57
CA GLN A 102 -3.10 -6.62 -4.89
C GLN A 102 -4.32 -5.71 -5.06
N THR A 103 -4.42 -5.03 -6.20
CA THR A 103 -5.55 -4.15 -6.57
C THR A 103 -6.39 -4.72 -7.71
N LYS A 104 -5.82 -5.60 -8.54
CA LYS A 104 -6.54 -6.34 -9.60
C LYS A 104 -6.13 -7.81 -9.68
N PRO A 105 -7.07 -8.71 -10.07
CA PRO A 105 -8.49 -8.43 -10.36
C PRO A 105 -9.34 -8.24 -9.11
N THR A 106 -8.85 -8.69 -7.96
CA THR A 106 -9.48 -8.54 -6.64
C THR A 106 -8.53 -7.84 -5.68
N ILE A 107 -9.10 -7.15 -4.68
CA ILE A 107 -8.30 -6.60 -3.59
C ILE A 107 -7.86 -7.74 -2.68
N ARG A 108 -6.55 -7.90 -2.48
CA ARG A 108 -5.98 -8.88 -1.56
C ARG A 108 -4.79 -8.27 -0.83
N LEU A 109 -4.78 -8.41 0.49
CA LEU A 109 -3.63 -8.08 1.32
C LEU A 109 -2.95 -9.37 1.76
N SER A 110 -1.64 -9.47 1.57
CA SER A 110 -0.84 -10.64 1.97
C SER A 110 0.53 -10.22 2.46
N TRP A 111 1.00 -10.89 3.49
CA TRP A 111 2.34 -10.72 4.05
C TRP A 111 2.73 -12.04 4.70
N ASP A 112 4.02 -12.38 4.65
CA ASP A 112 4.52 -13.53 5.39
C ASP A 112 4.73 -13.16 6.85
N VAL A 113 3.94 -13.80 7.71
CA VAL A 113 4.16 -13.76 9.15
C VAL A 113 5.24 -14.79 9.46
N LYS A 114 6.43 -14.35 9.91
CA LYS A 114 7.41 -15.29 10.44
C LYS A 114 6.75 -16.11 11.57
N PRO A 115 6.97 -17.43 11.62
CA PRO A 115 6.55 -18.22 12.77
C PRO A 115 7.14 -17.64 14.06
N LEU A 116 6.34 -17.63 15.13
CA LEU A 116 6.81 -17.28 16.46
C LEU A 116 8.02 -18.15 16.83
N GLY A 117 9.20 -17.55 17.03
CA GLY A 117 10.42 -18.23 17.49
C GLY A 117 11.67 -17.99 16.65
N ASP A 118 11.55 -17.48 15.42
CA ASP A 118 12.69 -17.13 14.59
C ASP A 118 13.12 -15.68 14.85
N TRP A 119 14.15 -15.51 15.69
CA TRP A 119 14.82 -14.23 15.97
C TRP A 119 16.01 -14.01 15.03
#